data_AF-A0A9D6L4R0-F1
#
_entry.id   AF-A0A9D6L4R0-F1
#
_cell.length_a   1.000
_cell.length_b   1.000
_cell.length_c   1.000
_cell.angle_alpha   90.00
_cell.angle_beta   90.00
_cell.angle_gamma   90.00
#
_symmetry.space_group_name_H-M   'P 1'
#
loop_
_entity.id
_entity.type
_entity.pdbx_description
1 polymer ?
#
loop_
_entity_poly.entity_id
_entity_poly.type
_entity_poly.pdbx_seq_one_letter_code
_entity_poly.pdbx_strand_id
1 'polypeptide(L)'
;MQSTAIHPPKTLLEVYRMLPEGTRAELINDKLFMSPAPTIKHQNVIFALTGQFYNYINKEKNGEVFVSPVDVYINEKNVVQPDLVFVAKKNLTILKEDGIYGAPDLIIEVLSPGTKKFDLEEKKKIYEKSGVKEYWVVDPDIQNTFCSSKRKRNSRPRFLNAPLSSSHLKITFLGTGTSQGVPVIGCECEVCRSLDYRDKRLRVSVFLEVDGKNLVIDSGPDFRQQMLRERINKLDAVLLTHSHKDHIAGLDDVRAFNFLQREGIKIIPLPVLHFRMPVLGFRVNDFSYITDANFIPEETFEKLKGTKVLVLNALQKESHVSHFTLEEAIVQAKKIGADQTYFTHISHRMGLHQQVTKELPAGMALAHDGLIIDLKI
;
A
#
# COMPACT_ATOMS: atom_id res chain seq x y z
N MET A 1 -7.31 3.81 52.34
CA MET A 1 -6.18 3.71 51.39
C MET A 1 -5.14 2.80 52.03
N GLN A 2 -5.11 1.52 51.66
CA GLN A 2 -4.03 0.62 52.09
C GLN A 2 -2.77 1.01 51.32
N SER A 3 -1.72 1.40 52.05
CA SER A 3 -0.39 1.59 51.47
C SER A 3 0.14 0.25 51.00
N THR A 4 0.07 -0.02 49.70
CA THR A 4 0.83 -1.11 49.10
C THR A 4 2.30 -0.77 49.25
N ALA A 5 3.00 -1.46 50.14
CA ALA A 5 4.45 -1.36 50.28
C ALA A 5 5.10 -1.61 48.91
N ILE A 6 5.79 -0.61 48.36
CA ILE A 6 6.56 -0.75 47.12
C ILE A 6 7.81 -1.54 47.49
N HIS A 7 7.76 -2.85 47.29
CA HIS A 7 8.96 -3.69 47.39
C HIS A 7 9.80 -3.52 46.12
N PRO A 8 11.14 -3.42 46.23
CA PRO A 8 11.98 -3.37 45.04
C PRO A 8 11.80 -4.66 44.21
N PRO A 9 11.83 -4.57 42.87
CA PRO A 9 11.62 -5.73 42.01
C PRO A 9 12.70 -6.78 42.27
N LYS A 10 12.28 -8.03 42.49
CA LYS A 10 13.17 -9.16 42.80
C LYS A 10 13.50 -10.02 41.58
N THR A 11 12.70 -9.91 40.53
CA THR A 11 12.85 -10.68 39.30
C THR A 11 12.92 -9.75 38.09
N LEU A 12 13.53 -10.22 37.00
CA LEU A 12 13.58 -9.43 35.77
C LEU A 12 12.19 -9.26 35.14
N LEU A 13 11.25 -10.18 35.40
CA LEU A 13 9.85 -10.02 35.04
C LEU A 13 9.17 -8.87 35.81
N GLU A 14 9.46 -8.70 37.09
CA GLU A 14 8.96 -7.55 37.86
C GLU A 14 9.52 -6.23 37.30
N VAL A 15 10.80 -6.20 36.93
CA VAL A 15 11.39 -5.04 36.24
C VAL A 15 10.73 -4.79 34.88
N TYR A 16 10.49 -5.85 34.10
CA TYR A 16 9.82 -5.76 32.79
C TYR A 16 8.44 -5.14 32.91
N ARG A 17 7.63 -5.57 33.90
CA ARG A 17 6.28 -5.05 34.15
C ARG A 17 6.25 -3.59 34.61
N MET A 18 7.40 -3.04 35.02
CA MET A 18 7.53 -1.62 35.36
C MET A 18 7.81 -0.74 34.13
N LEU A 19 8.07 -1.33 32.96
CA LEU A 19 8.28 -0.55 31.73
C LEU A 19 6.98 0.16 31.31
N PRO A 20 7.06 1.39 30.76
CA PRO A 20 5.89 2.09 30.24
C PRO A 20 5.16 1.28 29.15
N GLU A 21 3.83 1.43 29.08
CA GLU A 21 3.03 0.85 28.01
C GLU A 21 3.57 1.24 26.62
N GLY A 22 3.57 0.29 25.68
CA GLY A 22 4.11 0.49 24.34
C GLY A 22 5.64 0.43 24.24
N THR A 23 6.36 0.19 25.34
CA THR A 23 7.81 -0.07 25.30
C THR A 23 8.09 -1.31 24.46
N ARG A 24 8.90 -1.15 23.40
CA ARG A 24 9.38 -2.25 22.55
C ARG A 24 10.53 -2.99 23.21
N ALA A 25 10.16 -3.85 24.14
CA ALA A 25 11.09 -4.71 24.83
C ALA A 25 10.55 -6.13 24.89
N GLU A 26 11.47 -7.08 25.05
CA GLU A 26 11.17 -8.49 25.24
C GLU A 26 12.04 -9.04 26.37
N LEU A 27 11.49 -9.92 27.18
CA LEU A 27 12.24 -10.74 28.13
C LEU A 27 12.48 -12.10 27.49
N ILE A 28 13.72 -12.47 27.16
CA ILE A 28 14.05 -13.75 26.55
C ILE A 28 15.15 -14.43 27.38
N ASN A 29 14.84 -15.61 27.93
CA ASN A 29 15.75 -16.38 28.77
C ASN A 29 16.41 -15.54 29.90
N ASP A 30 15.61 -14.81 30.66
CA ASP A 30 16.07 -13.90 31.74
C ASP A 30 17.00 -12.76 31.26
N LYS A 31 16.83 -12.31 30.02
CA LYS A 31 17.53 -11.12 29.48
C LYS A 31 16.53 -10.17 28.85
N LEU A 32 16.70 -8.87 29.10
CA LEU A 32 15.91 -7.82 28.49
C LEU A 32 16.52 -7.43 27.14
N PHE A 33 15.71 -7.49 26.08
CA PHE A 33 16.07 -7.06 24.74
C PHE A 33 15.20 -5.86 24.36
N MET A 34 15.79 -4.83 23.77
CA MET A 34 15.05 -3.71 23.22
C MET A 34 15.14 -3.74 21.71
N SER A 35 14.00 -3.57 21.04
CA SER A 35 13.91 -3.61 19.59
C SER A 35 13.70 -2.20 19.03
N PRO A 36 14.41 -1.82 17.96
CA PRO A 36 14.14 -0.57 17.26
C PRO A 36 12.76 -0.62 16.60
N ALA A 37 12.29 0.53 16.12
CA ALA A 37 11.07 0.57 15.35
C ALA A 37 11.19 -0.24 14.03
N PRO A 38 10.12 -0.93 13.60
CA PRO A 38 10.11 -1.71 12.37
C PRO A 38 10.23 -0.80 11.14
N THR A 39 10.78 -1.35 10.06
CA THR A 39 10.93 -0.63 8.78
C THR A 39 9.58 -0.49 8.05
N ILE A 40 9.53 0.36 7.03
CA ILE A 40 8.32 0.53 6.20
C ILE A 40 7.90 -0.80 5.53
N LYS A 41 8.86 -1.60 5.03
CA LYS A 41 8.55 -2.90 4.42
C LYS A 41 7.89 -3.86 5.42
N HIS A 42 8.44 -3.91 6.63
CA HIS A 42 7.91 -4.69 7.74
C HIS A 42 6.46 -4.28 8.07
N GLN A 43 6.23 -2.97 8.16
CA GLN A 43 4.89 -2.42 8.44
C GLN A 43 3.88 -2.75 7.34
N ASN A 44 4.26 -2.69 6.06
CA ASN A 44 3.37 -3.04 4.95
C ASN A 44 2.94 -4.51 5.00
N VAL A 45 3.86 -5.42 5.34
CA VAL A 45 3.55 -6.86 5.49
C VAL A 45 2.61 -7.09 6.66
N ILE A 46 2.87 -6.47 7.82
CA ILE A 46 1.95 -6.55 8.98
C ILE A 46 0.57 -6.05 8.57
N PHE A 47 0.48 -4.86 7.95
CA PHE A 47 -0.81 -4.29 7.56
C PHE A 47 -1.62 -5.21 6.64
N ALA A 48 -0.97 -5.81 5.64
CA ALA A 48 -1.61 -6.76 4.73
C ALA A 48 -2.10 -8.02 5.45
N LEU A 49 -1.26 -8.61 6.31
CA LEU A 49 -1.62 -9.79 7.10
C LEU A 49 -2.76 -9.49 8.07
N THR A 50 -2.66 -8.41 8.84
CA THR A 50 -3.70 -7.98 9.77
C THR A 50 -5.02 -7.79 9.05
N GLY A 51 -5.05 -7.13 7.89
CA GLY A 51 -6.27 -6.96 7.10
C GLY A 51 -6.93 -8.30 6.72
N GLN A 52 -6.14 -9.27 6.25
CA GLN A 52 -6.64 -10.60 5.89
C GLN A 52 -7.15 -11.38 7.10
N PHE A 53 -6.37 -11.44 8.18
CA PHE A 53 -6.75 -12.14 9.41
C PHE A 53 -7.99 -11.51 10.06
N TYR A 54 -8.02 -10.17 10.18
CA TYR A 54 -9.15 -9.45 10.76
C TYR A 54 -10.44 -9.71 9.99
N ASN A 55 -10.40 -9.62 8.66
CA ASN A 55 -11.57 -9.90 7.81
C ASN A 55 -12.05 -11.35 7.96
N TYR A 56 -11.13 -12.30 7.96
CA TYR A 56 -11.45 -13.71 8.14
C TYR A 56 -12.06 -13.99 9.52
N ILE A 57 -11.43 -13.51 10.59
CA ILE A 57 -11.85 -13.74 11.97
C ILE A 57 -13.20 -13.08 12.25
N ASN A 58 -13.44 -11.85 11.78
CA ASN A 58 -14.73 -11.19 11.94
C ASN A 58 -15.86 -11.94 11.24
N LYS A 59 -15.58 -12.50 10.06
CA LYS A 59 -16.54 -13.30 9.31
C LYS A 59 -16.86 -14.61 10.03
N GLU A 60 -15.83 -15.34 10.45
CA GLU A 60 -15.96 -16.68 11.05
C GLU A 60 -16.29 -16.64 12.56
N LYS A 61 -16.09 -15.50 13.22
CA LYS A 61 -16.27 -15.27 14.67
C LYS A 61 -15.56 -16.34 15.53
N ASN A 62 -14.35 -16.71 15.13
CA ASN A 62 -13.65 -17.90 15.62
C ASN A 62 -12.44 -17.61 16.54
N GLY A 63 -12.18 -16.34 16.89
CA GLY A 63 -11.09 -15.95 17.79
C GLY A 63 -10.85 -14.45 17.79
N GLU A 64 -9.67 -14.05 18.25
CA GLU A 64 -9.18 -12.67 18.29
C GLU A 64 -7.78 -12.60 17.68
N VAL A 65 -7.46 -11.48 17.03
CA VAL A 65 -6.12 -11.20 16.47
C VAL A 65 -5.55 -9.92 17.08
N PHE A 66 -4.28 -9.98 17.44
CA PHE A 66 -3.52 -8.88 18.02
C PHE A 66 -2.29 -8.59 17.17
N VAL A 67 -1.85 -7.34 17.17
CA VAL A 67 -0.70 -6.85 16.40
C VAL A 67 0.27 -6.18 17.37
N SER A 68 1.57 -6.33 17.12
CA SER A 68 2.62 -5.71 17.94
C SER A 68 2.46 -4.18 18.05
N PRO A 69 2.74 -3.57 19.23
CA PRO A 69 3.20 -4.24 20.45
C PRO A 69 2.06 -4.93 21.21
N VAL A 70 2.28 -6.21 21.56
CA VAL A 70 1.42 -6.99 22.45
C VAL A 70 2.28 -7.97 23.24
N ASP A 71 2.20 -7.93 24.56
CA ASP A 71 3.01 -8.82 25.41
C ASP A 71 2.39 -10.22 25.46
N VAL A 72 3.21 -11.22 25.16
CA VAL A 72 2.90 -12.64 25.31
C VAL A 72 3.78 -13.23 26.41
N TYR A 73 3.20 -13.39 27.59
CA TYR A 73 3.83 -14.00 28.77
C TYR A 73 3.86 -15.51 28.63
N ILE A 74 4.91 -16.04 28.00
CA ILE A 74 5.09 -17.48 27.80
C ILE A 74 5.38 -18.19 29.13
N ASN A 75 6.25 -17.61 29.95
CA ASN A 75 6.57 -18.04 31.32
C ASN A 75 7.33 -16.92 32.06
N GLU A 76 7.74 -17.17 33.31
CA GLU A 76 8.45 -16.18 34.15
C GLU A 76 9.74 -15.62 33.55
N LYS A 77 10.35 -16.34 32.61
CA LYS A 77 11.63 -16.00 31.98
C LYS A 77 11.48 -15.48 30.55
N ASN A 78 10.26 -15.54 30.00
CA ASN A 78 10.00 -15.29 28.59
C ASN A 78 8.71 -14.48 28.40
N VAL A 79 8.87 -13.21 28.05
CA VAL A 79 7.81 -12.31 27.57
C VAL A 79 8.24 -11.78 26.21
N VAL A 80 7.44 -12.02 25.19
CA VAL A 80 7.77 -11.70 23.80
C VAL A 80 6.71 -10.79 23.19
N GLN A 81 7.06 -10.03 22.16
CA GLN A 81 6.17 -9.13 21.43
C GLN A 81 6.11 -9.54 19.95
N PRO A 82 5.38 -10.61 19.60
CA PRO A 82 5.31 -11.06 18.22
C PRO A 82 4.55 -10.07 17.34
N ASP A 83 4.89 -10.02 16.05
CA ASP A 83 4.26 -9.10 15.10
C ASP A 83 2.75 -9.29 14.95
N LEU A 84 2.28 -10.54 14.93
CA LEU A 84 0.85 -10.87 14.91
C LEU A 84 0.57 -12.14 15.72
N VAL A 85 -0.48 -12.09 16.53
CA VAL A 85 -0.90 -13.20 17.39
C VAL A 85 -2.37 -13.51 17.15
N PHE A 86 -2.71 -14.78 16.99
CA PHE A 86 -4.10 -15.24 16.95
C PHE A 86 -4.40 -16.17 18.13
N VAL A 87 -5.53 -15.90 18.79
CA VAL A 87 -6.07 -16.71 19.87
C VAL A 87 -7.45 -17.20 19.48
N ALA A 88 -7.62 -18.51 19.37
CA ALA A 88 -8.89 -19.10 19.01
C ALA A 88 -9.93 -18.88 20.12
N LYS A 89 -11.22 -18.82 19.74
CA LYS A 89 -12.35 -18.56 20.64
C LYS A 89 -12.36 -19.46 21.89
N LYS A 90 -11.94 -20.72 21.75
CA LYS A 90 -11.88 -21.70 22.85
C LYS A 90 -10.77 -21.41 23.87
N ASN A 91 -9.82 -20.55 23.54
CA ASN A 91 -8.63 -20.24 24.32
C ASN A 91 -8.62 -18.80 24.84
N LEU A 92 -9.68 -18.01 24.64
CA LEU A 92 -9.71 -16.58 25.03
C LEU A 92 -9.46 -16.33 26.54
N THR A 93 -9.53 -17.36 27.39
CA THR A 93 -9.19 -17.26 28.81
C THR A 93 -7.74 -16.85 29.08
N ILE A 94 -6.84 -17.00 28.10
CA ILE A 94 -5.44 -16.55 28.18
C ILE A 94 -5.28 -15.05 28.00
N LEU A 95 -6.31 -14.36 27.49
CA LEU A 95 -6.30 -12.91 27.34
C LEU A 95 -6.54 -12.25 28.70
N LYS A 96 -5.68 -11.32 29.05
CA LYS A 96 -5.77 -10.44 30.23
C LYS A 96 -5.64 -9.00 29.76
N GLU A 97 -5.97 -8.07 30.65
CA GLU A 97 -5.90 -6.64 30.37
C GLU A 97 -4.49 -6.19 30.00
N ASP A 98 -3.47 -6.80 30.61
CA ASP A 98 -2.05 -6.47 30.46
C ASP A 98 -1.30 -7.39 29.47
N GLY A 99 -1.99 -8.30 28.78
CA GLY A 99 -1.39 -9.13 27.72
C GLY A 99 -1.95 -10.55 27.61
N ILE A 100 -1.19 -11.41 26.94
CA ILE A 100 -1.57 -12.79 26.60
C ILE A 100 -0.74 -13.77 27.45
N TYR A 101 -1.39 -14.62 28.24
CA TYR A 101 -0.73 -15.49 29.21
C TYR A 101 -0.72 -16.96 28.79
N GLY A 102 0.48 -17.48 28.49
CA GLY A 102 0.68 -18.83 27.95
C GLY A 102 0.83 -18.83 26.43
N ALA A 103 0.55 -19.97 25.79
CA ALA A 103 0.78 -20.15 24.36
C ALA A 103 -0.46 -19.80 23.50
N PRO A 104 -0.34 -18.82 22.59
CA PRO A 104 -1.35 -18.57 21.55
C PRO A 104 -1.51 -19.74 20.57
N ASP A 105 -2.59 -19.72 19.80
CA ASP A 105 -2.84 -20.73 18.77
C ASP A 105 -1.91 -20.53 17.55
N LEU A 106 -1.64 -19.29 17.17
CA LEU A 106 -0.74 -18.92 16.09
C LEU A 106 0.06 -17.67 16.46
N ILE A 107 1.35 -17.71 16.14
CA ILE A 107 2.26 -16.57 16.18
C ILE A 107 2.85 -16.36 14.79
N ILE A 108 2.91 -15.12 14.34
CA ILE A 108 3.58 -14.71 13.11
C ILE A 108 4.64 -13.67 13.45
N GLU A 109 5.85 -13.88 12.93
CA GLU A 109 6.95 -12.92 12.97
C GLU A 109 7.33 -12.49 11.53
N VAL A 110 7.53 -11.20 11.31
CA VAL A 110 7.99 -10.63 10.05
C VAL A 110 9.48 -10.33 10.22
N LEU A 111 10.32 -10.94 9.37
CA LEU A 111 11.76 -10.80 9.50
C LEU A 111 12.21 -9.38 9.18
N SER A 112 13.01 -8.82 10.08
CA SER A 112 13.79 -7.60 9.82
C SER A 112 15.28 -7.91 9.85
N PRO A 113 16.14 -7.15 9.14
CA PRO A 113 17.58 -7.38 9.17
C PRO A 113 18.18 -7.38 10.59
N GLY A 114 17.60 -6.59 11.51
CA GLY A 114 18.07 -6.47 12.89
C GLY A 114 17.63 -7.60 13.83
N THR A 115 16.50 -8.26 13.55
CA THR A 115 15.91 -9.29 14.45
C THR A 115 15.94 -10.70 13.86
N LYS A 116 16.26 -10.84 12.57
CA LYS A 116 16.16 -12.11 11.81
C LYS A 116 16.75 -13.32 12.51
N LYS A 117 17.93 -13.19 13.13
CA LYS A 117 18.56 -14.31 13.86
C LYS A 117 17.76 -14.72 15.10
N PHE A 118 17.26 -13.75 15.86
CA PHE A 118 16.47 -14.00 17.07
C PHE A 118 15.14 -14.67 16.74
N ASP A 119 14.45 -14.19 15.70
CA ASP A 119 13.15 -14.73 15.26
C ASP A 119 13.30 -16.17 14.73
N LEU A 120 14.37 -16.45 13.97
CA LEU A 120 14.60 -17.77 13.37
C LEU A 120 15.18 -18.82 14.33
N GLU A 121 15.90 -18.40 15.37
CA GLU A 121 16.61 -19.32 16.27
C GLU A 121 16.06 -19.33 17.69
N GLU A 122 16.05 -18.19 18.39
CA GLU A 122 15.76 -18.15 19.83
C GLU A 122 14.27 -18.20 20.10
N LYS A 123 13.51 -17.26 19.52
CA LYS A 123 12.05 -17.20 19.67
C LYS A 123 11.37 -18.45 19.16
N LYS A 124 11.82 -18.95 18.01
CA LYS A 124 11.36 -20.23 17.47
C LYS A 124 11.45 -21.35 18.50
N LYS A 125 12.59 -21.51 19.19
CA LYS A 125 12.76 -22.54 20.23
C LYS A 125 11.82 -22.33 21.42
N ILE A 126 11.52 -21.08 21.78
CA ILE A 126 10.57 -20.74 22.84
C ILE A 126 9.17 -21.17 22.44
N TYR A 127 8.71 -20.79 21.24
CA TYR A 127 7.40 -21.18 20.71
C TYR A 127 7.26 -22.70 20.54
N GLU A 128 8.31 -23.35 20.05
CA GLU A 128 8.39 -24.80 19.94
C GLU A 128 8.38 -25.52 21.30
N LYS A 129 8.68 -24.85 22.41
CA LYS A 129 8.60 -25.45 23.75
C LYS A 129 7.32 -25.06 24.50
N SER A 130 6.74 -23.90 24.21
CA SER A 130 5.62 -23.34 24.97
C SER A 130 4.24 -23.90 24.62
N GLY A 131 4.12 -24.64 23.50
CA GLY A 131 2.84 -25.22 23.09
C GLY A 131 2.10 -24.41 22.03
N VAL A 132 2.72 -23.36 21.49
CA VAL A 132 2.24 -22.65 20.30
C VAL A 132 2.06 -23.67 19.17
N LYS A 133 0.86 -23.71 18.57
CA LYS A 133 0.50 -24.76 17.61
C LYS A 133 1.10 -24.49 16.25
N GLU A 134 1.09 -23.24 15.84
CA GLU A 134 1.64 -22.77 14.57
C GLU A 134 2.52 -21.54 14.76
N TYR A 135 3.70 -21.58 14.14
CA TYR A 135 4.63 -20.48 14.12
C TYR A 135 5.04 -20.17 12.69
N TRP A 136 4.69 -18.98 12.23
CA TRP A 136 4.92 -18.52 10.88
C TRP A 136 5.96 -17.41 10.88
N VAL A 137 6.86 -17.45 9.90
CA VAL A 137 7.90 -16.45 9.70
C VAL A 137 7.76 -15.92 8.29
N VAL A 138 7.62 -14.61 8.14
CA VAL A 138 7.43 -13.95 6.85
C VAL A 138 8.70 -13.20 6.51
N ASP A 139 9.36 -13.53 5.41
CA ASP A 139 10.53 -12.75 4.94
C ASP A 139 10.05 -11.70 3.92
N PRO A 140 10.08 -10.39 4.26
CA PRO A 140 9.60 -9.33 3.38
C PRO A 140 10.45 -9.18 2.11
N ASP A 141 11.72 -9.63 2.12
CA ASP A 141 12.63 -9.45 0.99
C ASP A 141 12.54 -10.60 -0.04
N ILE A 142 11.92 -11.73 0.32
CA ILE A 142 11.85 -12.91 -0.56
C ILE A 142 10.41 -13.17 -1.05
N GLN A 143 9.43 -12.31 -0.72
CA GLN A 143 7.99 -12.55 -0.98
C GLN A 143 7.53 -13.97 -0.56
N ASN A 144 8.20 -14.58 0.43
CA ASN A 144 8.01 -15.97 0.81
C ASN A 144 7.66 -16.07 2.30
N THR A 145 6.65 -16.89 2.60
CA THR A 145 6.25 -17.22 3.97
C THR A 145 6.83 -18.59 4.34
N PHE A 146 7.62 -18.65 5.42
CA PHE A 146 8.12 -19.90 6.00
C PHE A 146 7.19 -20.32 7.15
N CYS A 147 6.58 -21.50 7.06
CA CYS A 147 5.76 -22.06 8.14
C CYS A 147 6.48 -23.23 8.82
N SER A 148 6.57 -23.21 10.15
CA SER A 148 6.90 -24.41 10.93
C SER A 148 5.69 -24.83 11.77
N SER A 149 5.14 -26.01 11.50
CA SER A 149 4.06 -26.61 12.29
C SER A 149 4.58 -27.84 13.01
N LYS A 150 4.27 -27.95 14.31
CA LYS A 150 4.58 -29.13 15.14
C LYS A 150 3.90 -30.42 14.69
N ARG A 151 2.97 -30.39 13.74
CA ARG A 151 2.09 -31.54 13.50
C ARG A 151 2.69 -32.70 12.70
N LYS A 152 3.85 -32.57 12.04
CA LYS A 152 4.48 -33.73 11.36
C LYS A 152 6.01 -33.61 11.25
N ARG A 153 6.72 -34.46 11.99
CA ARG A 153 8.08 -34.91 11.64
C ARG A 153 7.99 -35.55 10.24
N ASN A 154 8.64 -34.99 9.22
CA ASN A 154 8.75 -35.52 7.84
C ASN A 154 7.54 -35.44 6.87
N SER A 155 6.68 -34.42 6.90
CA SER A 155 5.81 -34.13 5.73
C SER A 155 6.20 -32.84 5.04
N ARG A 156 6.48 -32.93 3.72
CA ARG A 156 6.59 -31.74 2.85
C ARG A 156 5.36 -30.85 3.04
N PRO A 157 5.54 -29.52 3.13
CA PRO A 157 4.44 -28.59 3.36
C PRO A 157 3.36 -28.77 2.28
N ARG A 158 2.10 -28.89 2.72
CA ARG A 158 0.95 -28.81 1.83
C ARG A 158 0.45 -27.38 1.85
N PHE A 159 0.47 -26.77 0.66
CA PHE A 159 -0.17 -25.52 0.35
C PHE A 159 -1.63 -25.55 0.83
N LEU A 160 -1.99 -24.63 1.72
CA LEU A 160 -3.33 -24.08 1.67
C LEU A 160 -3.25 -22.98 0.62
N ASN A 161 -3.44 -23.37 -0.64
CA ASN A 161 -3.98 -22.42 -1.60
C ASN A 161 -5.37 -22.09 -1.07
N ALA A 162 -5.48 -21.02 -0.26
CA ALA A 162 -6.62 -20.15 -0.50
C ALA A 162 -6.53 -19.82 -2.00
N PRO A 163 -7.64 -19.85 -2.75
CA PRO A 163 -7.59 -19.15 -4.01
C PRO A 163 -7.08 -17.76 -3.65
N LEU A 164 -5.92 -17.38 -4.19
CA LEU A 164 -5.81 -16.05 -4.74
C LEU A 164 -7.03 -16.01 -5.67
N SER A 165 -8.17 -15.55 -5.13
CA SER A 165 -9.17 -14.91 -5.97
C SER A 165 -8.32 -13.96 -6.76
N SER A 166 -8.16 -14.18 -8.06
CA SER A 166 -7.49 -13.24 -8.94
C SER A 166 -8.09 -11.89 -8.59
N SER A 167 -7.37 -11.07 -7.85
CA SER A 167 -7.90 -9.77 -7.51
C SER A 167 -7.81 -9.01 -8.82
N HIS A 168 -8.90 -8.33 -9.15
CA HIS A 168 -8.96 -7.62 -10.41
C HIS A 168 -8.76 -6.16 -10.08
N LEU A 169 -7.70 -5.57 -10.63
CA LEU A 169 -7.48 -4.14 -10.60
C LEU A 169 -7.97 -3.59 -11.93
N LYS A 170 -9.10 -2.89 -11.91
CA LYS A 170 -9.60 -2.15 -13.06
C LYS A 170 -9.26 -0.68 -12.89
N ILE A 171 -8.59 -0.11 -13.88
CA ILE A 171 -8.09 1.26 -13.88
C ILE A 171 -8.83 2.01 -14.99
N THR A 172 -9.44 3.14 -14.68
CA THR A 172 -10.10 4.01 -15.65
C THR A 172 -9.44 5.38 -15.66
N PHE A 173 -8.92 5.81 -16.81
CA PHE A 173 -8.33 7.14 -16.98
C PHE A 173 -9.43 8.19 -17.09
N LEU A 174 -9.68 8.91 -16.01
CA LEU A 174 -10.72 9.93 -15.95
C LEU A 174 -10.32 11.16 -16.76
N GLY A 175 -9.06 11.57 -16.64
CA GLY A 175 -8.45 12.63 -17.44
C GLY A 175 -6.99 12.36 -17.70
N THR A 176 -6.50 12.84 -18.83
CA THR A 176 -5.12 12.61 -19.31
C THR A 176 -4.39 13.89 -19.70
N GLY A 177 -5.01 15.05 -19.47
CA GLY A 177 -4.52 16.36 -19.85
C GLY A 177 -3.69 17.03 -18.76
N THR A 178 -2.98 18.07 -19.16
CA THR A 178 -2.30 19.00 -18.25
C THR A 178 -3.29 19.89 -17.47
N SER A 179 -2.79 20.77 -16.59
CA SER A 179 -3.58 21.73 -15.79
C SER A 179 -4.58 22.58 -16.60
N GLN A 180 -4.27 22.87 -17.86
CA GLN A 180 -5.14 23.64 -18.77
C GLN A 180 -6.19 22.78 -19.50
N GLY A 181 -6.03 21.45 -19.47
CA GLY A 181 -6.74 20.54 -20.36
C GLY A 181 -6.33 20.70 -21.83
N VAL A 182 -6.95 19.90 -22.70
CA VAL A 182 -6.89 20.07 -24.15
C VAL A 182 -8.31 19.91 -24.70
N PRO A 183 -8.87 20.90 -25.42
CA PRO A 183 -8.25 22.12 -25.94
C PRO A 183 -7.90 23.16 -24.86
N VAL A 184 -6.86 23.95 -25.11
CA VAL A 184 -6.56 25.15 -24.32
C VAL A 184 -7.52 26.26 -24.75
N ILE A 185 -8.12 26.97 -23.78
CA ILE A 185 -9.08 28.05 -24.04
C ILE A 185 -8.46 29.08 -25.00
N GLY A 186 -9.16 29.36 -26.11
CA GLY A 186 -8.73 30.31 -27.14
C GLY A 186 -7.61 29.83 -28.07
N CYS A 187 -7.10 28.61 -27.89
CA CYS A 187 -6.06 28.07 -28.77
C CYS A 187 -6.66 27.44 -30.03
N GLU A 188 -6.07 27.80 -31.17
CA GLU A 188 -6.52 27.40 -32.49
C GLU A 188 -5.57 26.42 -33.21
N CYS A 189 -4.60 25.86 -32.49
CA CYS A 189 -3.66 24.90 -33.06
C CYS A 189 -4.36 23.61 -33.52
N GLU A 190 -3.69 22.85 -34.38
CA GLU A 190 -4.22 21.62 -34.96
C GLU A 190 -4.72 20.63 -33.89
N VAL A 191 -3.97 20.44 -32.79
CA VAL A 191 -4.38 19.55 -31.69
C VAL A 191 -5.64 20.06 -30.98
N CYS A 192 -5.72 21.36 -30.70
CA CYS A 192 -6.89 21.94 -30.05
C CYS A 192 -8.15 21.88 -30.94
N ARG A 193 -7.98 22.00 -32.26
CA ARG A 193 -9.05 21.88 -33.26
C ARG A 193 -9.37 20.45 -33.68
N SER A 194 -8.53 19.48 -33.32
CA SER A 194 -8.68 18.07 -33.69
C SER A 194 -10.09 17.55 -33.37
N LEU A 195 -10.68 16.80 -34.30
CA LEU A 195 -11.95 16.10 -34.10
C LEU A 195 -11.75 14.71 -33.47
N ASP A 196 -10.50 14.26 -33.30
CA ASP A 196 -10.19 13.03 -32.58
C ASP A 196 -10.52 13.21 -31.10
N TYR A 197 -11.42 12.39 -30.58
CA TYR A 197 -11.83 12.45 -29.18
C TYR A 197 -10.67 12.20 -28.22
N ARG A 198 -9.60 11.52 -28.65
CA ARG A 198 -8.41 11.23 -27.84
C ARG A 198 -7.49 12.44 -27.66
N ASP A 199 -7.67 13.48 -28.47
CA ASP A 199 -7.04 14.78 -28.28
C ASP A 199 -7.86 15.68 -27.34
N LYS A 200 -9.07 15.27 -26.94
CA LYS A 200 -9.88 15.97 -25.93
C LYS A 200 -9.55 15.39 -24.54
N ARG A 201 -8.91 16.19 -23.70
CA ARG A 201 -8.30 15.75 -22.45
C ARG A 201 -8.72 16.65 -21.29
N LEU A 202 -9.41 16.06 -20.32
CA LEU A 202 -9.69 16.66 -19.02
C LEU A 202 -8.42 16.64 -18.15
N ARG A 203 -8.42 17.41 -17.05
CA ARG A 203 -7.31 17.41 -16.07
C ARG A 203 -7.09 16.01 -15.51
N VAL A 204 -5.82 15.68 -15.28
CA VAL A 204 -5.38 14.32 -14.94
C VAL A 204 -6.10 13.78 -13.69
N SER A 205 -6.62 12.56 -13.80
CA SER A 205 -7.23 11.82 -12.70
C SER A 205 -7.44 10.37 -13.12
N VAL A 206 -7.40 9.44 -12.16
CA VAL A 206 -7.57 8.00 -12.41
C VAL A 206 -8.51 7.39 -11.37
N PHE A 207 -9.43 6.54 -11.82
CA PHE A 207 -10.29 5.73 -10.96
C PHE A 207 -9.77 4.30 -10.89
N LEU A 208 -9.77 3.72 -9.69
CA LEU A 208 -9.32 2.35 -9.42
C LEU A 208 -10.48 1.56 -8.78
N GLU A 209 -10.79 0.42 -9.37
CA GLU A 209 -11.62 -0.62 -8.76
C GLU A 209 -10.69 -1.77 -8.35
N VAL A 210 -10.53 -2.01 -7.05
CA VAL A 210 -9.64 -3.03 -6.51
C VAL A 210 -10.26 -3.69 -5.30
N ASP A 211 -10.36 -5.02 -5.28
CA ASP A 211 -10.93 -5.80 -4.17
C ASP A 211 -12.32 -5.30 -3.70
N GLY A 212 -13.15 -4.87 -4.66
CA GLY A 212 -14.48 -4.31 -4.38
C GLY A 212 -14.49 -2.90 -3.77
N LYS A 213 -13.34 -2.22 -3.77
CA LYS A 213 -13.14 -0.83 -3.35
C LYS A 213 -12.97 0.08 -4.56
N ASN A 214 -13.60 1.25 -4.46
CA ASN A 214 -13.59 2.29 -5.47
C ASN A 214 -12.74 3.46 -4.98
N LEU A 215 -11.59 3.70 -5.60
CA LEU A 215 -10.68 4.77 -5.22
C LEU A 215 -10.55 5.74 -6.38
N VAL A 216 -10.40 7.03 -6.09
CA VAL A 216 -10.02 8.01 -7.11
C VAL A 216 -8.68 8.65 -6.72
N ILE A 217 -7.77 8.76 -7.68
CA ILE A 217 -6.54 9.54 -7.57
C ILE A 217 -6.82 10.90 -8.18
N ASP A 218 -6.72 11.92 -7.35
CA ASP A 218 -6.99 13.33 -7.61
C ASP A 218 -8.45 13.65 -7.96
N SER A 219 -8.90 14.78 -7.43
CA SER A 219 -10.24 15.34 -7.60
C SER A 219 -10.11 16.75 -8.17
N GLY A 220 -9.64 16.82 -9.41
CA GLY A 220 -9.47 18.06 -10.17
C GLY A 220 -10.79 18.76 -10.51
N PRO A 221 -10.78 19.91 -11.19
CA PRO A 221 -11.99 20.67 -11.45
C PRO A 221 -12.94 20.01 -12.48
N ASP A 222 -12.50 18.92 -13.13
CA ASP A 222 -13.35 18.11 -14.01
C ASP A 222 -14.02 16.93 -13.29
N PHE A 223 -13.78 16.75 -11.98
CA PHE A 223 -14.18 15.57 -11.21
C PHE A 223 -15.67 15.20 -11.40
N ARG A 224 -16.59 16.18 -11.27
CA ARG A 224 -18.02 15.93 -11.51
C ARG A 224 -18.29 15.37 -12.91
N GLN A 225 -17.72 15.97 -13.95
CA GLN A 225 -17.91 15.49 -15.32
C GLN A 225 -17.31 14.09 -15.51
N GLN A 226 -16.14 13.83 -14.94
CA GLN A 226 -15.46 12.54 -14.98
C GLN A 226 -16.30 11.43 -14.32
N MET A 227 -16.81 11.67 -13.11
CA MET A 227 -17.68 10.73 -12.40
C MET A 227 -18.97 10.44 -13.17
N LEU A 228 -19.60 11.46 -13.75
CA LEU A 228 -20.83 11.31 -14.54
C LEU A 228 -20.58 10.56 -15.86
N ARG A 229 -19.47 10.86 -16.56
CA ARG A 229 -19.10 10.22 -17.82
C ARG A 229 -18.93 8.71 -17.63
N GLU A 230 -18.22 8.31 -16.58
CA GLU A 230 -17.96 6.89 -16.27
C GLU A 230 -19.07 6.23 -15.43
N ARG A 231 -20.15 6.96 -15.11
CA ARG A 231 -21.29 6.50 -14.30
C ARG A 231 -20.86 5.95 -12.92
N ILE A 232 -19.85 6.56 -12.31
CA ILE A 232 -19.36 6.21 -10.97
C ILE A 232 -20.31 6.81 -9.94
N ASN A 233 -20.93 5.95 -9.14
CA ASN A 233 -21.92 6.34 -8.12
C ASN A 233 -21.52 5.95 -6.69
N LYS A 234 -20.36 5.30 -6.53
CA LYS A 234 -19.81 4.87 -5.24
C LYS A 234 -18.31 5.15 -5.21
N LEU A 235 -17.84 5.71 -4.08
CA LEU A 235 -16.44 5.98 -3.81
C LEU A 235 -16.12 5.56 -2.38
N ASP A 236 -15.05 4.80 -2.17
CA ASP A 236 -14.55 4.41 -0.84
C ASP A 236 -13.47 5.38 -0.34
N ALA A 237 -12.63 5.94 -1.22
CA ALA A 237 -11.61 6.93 -0.84
C ALA A 237 -11.14 7.83 -1.99
N VAL A 238 -10.63 9.00 -1.62
CA VAL A 238 -9.90 9.93 -2.49
C VAL A 238 -8.42 9.94 -2.07
N LEU A 239 -7.55 9.64 -3.02
CA LEU A 239 -6.10 9.75 -2.89
C LEU A 239 -5.68 11.03 -3.59
N LEU A 240 -4.87 11.88 -2.94
CA LEU A 240 -4.37 13.11 -3.54
C LEU A 240 -2.87 12.99 -3.78
N THR A 241 -2.42 13.35 -4.98
CA THR A 241 -0.99 13.41 -5.34
C THR A 241 -0.33 14.62 -4.70
N HIS A 242 -0.88 15.81 -4.91
CA HIS A 242 -0.40 17.10 -4.40
C HIS A 242 -1.51 18.17 -4.46
N SER A 243 -1.22 19.40 -4.00
CA SER A 243 -2.22 20.44 -3.74
C SER A 243 -2.46 21.43 -4.88
N HIS A 244 -2.00 21.16 -6.10
CA HIS A 244 -2.31 22.04 -7.23
C HIS A 244 -3.79 21.95 -7.64
N LYS A 245 -4.31 23.07 -8.16
CA LYS A 245 -5.75 23.27 -8.45
C LYS A 245 -6.32 22.21 -9.38
N ASP A 246 -5.56 21.80 -10.38
CA ASP A 246 -5.90 20.76 -11.34
C ASP A 246 -6.07 19.37 -10.70
N HIS A 247 -5.63 19.16 -9.46
CA HIS A 247 -5.77 17.92 -8.71
C HIS A 247 -6.76 17.99 -7.53
N ILE A 248 -7.10 19.19 -7.03
CA ILE A 248 -7.93 19.33 -5.82
C ILE A 248 -9.18 20.19 -5.98
N ALA A 249 -9.32 20.96 -7.06
CA ALA A 249 -10.39 21.97 -7.15
C ALA A 249 -11.82 21.39 -7.22
N GLY A 250 -11.98 20.10 -7.51
CA GLY A 250 -13.27 19.41 -7.52
C GLY A 250 -13.62 18.69 -6.22
N LEU A 251 -12.82 18.82 -5.15
CA LEU A 251 -13.10 18.14 -3.86
C LEU A 251 -14.49 18.47 -3.29
N ASP A 252 -15.03 19.64 -3.61
CA ASP A 252 -16.36 20.08 -3.21
C ASP A 252 -17.49 19.15 -3.72
N ASP A 253 -17.30 18.55 -4.89
CA ASP A 253 -18.25 17.61 -5.51
C ASP A 253 -18.26 16.24 -4.84
N VAL A 254 -17.25 15.89 -4.03
CA VAL A 254 -17.22 14.65 -3.22
C VAL A 254 -18.41 14.60 -2.24
N ARG A 255 -18.99 15.75 -1.88
CA ARG A 255 -20.18 15.84 -1.02
C ARG A 255 -21.38 15.08 -1.57
N ALA A 256 -21.51 14.96 -2.90
CA ALA A 256 -22.57 14.15 -3.50
C ALA A 256 -22.46 12.67 -3.10
N PHE A 257 -21.23 12.13 -3.06
CA PHE A 257 -20.97 10.77 -2.58
C PHE A 257 -21.21 10.63 -1.09
N ASN A 258 -20.80 11.61 -0.28
CA ASN A 258 -21.09 11.61 1.17
C ASN A 258 -22.60 11.52 1.43
N PHE A 259 -23.40 12.30 0.69
CA PHE A 259 -24.85 12.31 0.83
C PHE A 259 -25.48 10.98 0.41
N LEU A 260 -25.07 10.44 -0.75
CA LEU A 260 -25.56 9.16 -1.27
C LEU A 260 -25.22 7.98 -0.34
N GLN A 261 -23.98 7.95 0.17
CA GLN A 261 -23.47 6.82 0.95
C GLN A 261 -23.73 6.95 2.45
N ARG A 262 -24.15 8.14 2.92
CA ARG A 262 -24.37 8.46 4.35
C ARG A 262 -23.14 8.20 5.24
N GLU A 263 -21.96 8.38 4.64
CA GLU A 263 -20.66 8.20 5.28
C GLU A 263 -19.70 9.25 4.72
N GLY A 264 -18.71 9.67 5.51
CA GLY A 264 -17.66 10.55 5.01
C GLY A 264 -16.67 9.77 4.13
N ILE A 265 -16.38 10.26 2.92
CA ILE A 265 -15.30 9.69 2.12
C ILE A 265 -13.96 9.93 2.81
N LYS A 266 -13.19 8.84 2.97
CA LYS A 266 -11.83 8.92 3.51
C LYS A 266 -10.92 9.60 2.48
N ILE A 267 -10.38 10.75 2.85
CA ILE A 267 -9.28 11.39 2.10
C ILE A 267 -7.98 10.92 2.76
N ILE A 268 -7.11 10.30 1.97
CA ILE A 268 -5.81 9.83 2.47
C ILE A 268 -4.72 10.76 1.93
N PRO A 269 -4.26 11.74 2.72
CA PRO A 269 -3.12 12.57 2.33
C PRO A 269 -1.85 11.73 2.41
N LEU A 270 -1.10 11.70 1.33
CA LEU A 270 0.23 11.11 1.29
C LEU A 270 1.20 12.24 0.87
N PRO A 271 2.38 12.42 1.51
CA PRO A 271 3.32 13.50 1.13
C PRO A 271 4.68 13.01 0.56
N VAL A 272 5.11 13.42 -0.65
CA VAL A 272 6.53 13.38 -1.25
C VAL A 272 6.63 14.29 -2.52
N LEU A 273 7.83 14.59 -3.18
CA LEU A 273 8.56 15.56 -4.19
C LEU A 273 8.15 16.15 -5.67
N HIS A 274 7.67 17.40 -5.95
CA HIS A 274 7.52 18.24 -7.21
C HIS A 274 8.49 19.46 -7.31
N PHE A 275 9.57 19.41 -8.09
CA PHE A 275 10.62 20.45 -8.07
C PHE A 275 11.19 20.65 -6.63
N ARG A 276 10.96 21.79 -5.97
CA ARG A 276 11.25 21.97 -4.53
C ARG A 276 10.09 21.55 -3.60
N MET A 277 8.90 21.38 -4.16
CA MET A 277 7.70 20.94 -3.45
C MET A 277 7.63 19.42 -3.44
N PRO A 278 6.75 18.77 -2.68
CA PRO A 278 6.38 17.36 -2.82
C PRO A 278 5.31 16.94 -3.96
N VAL A 279 5.50 15.97 -4.93
CA VAL A 279 4.53 15.01 -5.62
C VAL A 279 4.82 13.52 -5.34
N LEU A 280 3.78 12.68 -5.24
CA LEU A 280 3.83 11.21 -5.18
C LEU A 280 3.67 10.44 -6.49
N GLY A 281 4.37 9.31 -6.57
CA GLY A 281 3.98 8.17 -7.38
C GLY A 281 3.36 7.07 -6.52
N PHE A 282 2.43 6.31 -7.10
CA PHE A 282 1.77 5.17 -6.45
C PHE A 282 2.20 3.87 -7.13
N ARG A 283 2.38 2.81 -6.33
CA ARG A 283 2.56 1.45 -6.83
C ARG A 283 1.57 0.51 -6.16
N VAL A 284 0.83 -0.25 -6.96
CA VAL A 284 -0.10 -1.30 -6.52
C VAL A 284 0.29 -2.57 -7.26
N ASN A 285 0.94 -3.49 -6.56
CA ASN A 285 1.47 -4.73 -7.14
C ASN A 285 2.38 -4.49 -8.36
N ASP A 286 1.95 -4.88 -9.55
CA ASP A 286 2.65 -4.71 -10.83
C ASP A 286 2.18 -3.48 -11.62
N PHE A 287 1.32 -2.63 -11.04
CA PHE A 287 0.92 -1.34 -11.58
C PHE A 287 1.65 -0.19 -10.88
N SER A 288 2.20 0.76 -11.66
CA SER A 288 2.83 1.98 -11.14
C SER A 288 2.24 3.22 -11.82
N TYR A 289 1.90 4.25 -11.05
CA TYR A 289 1.36 5.53 -11.53
C TYR A 289 2.21 6.68 -11.03
N ILE A 290 2.84 7.41 -11.95
CA ILE A 290 3.68 8.57 -11.68
C ILE A 290 3.22 9.70 -12.60
N THR A 291 2.70 10.78 -12.03
CA THR A 291 2.39 11.99 -12.78
C THR A 291 3.19 13.16 -12.22
N ASP A 292 3.25 14.25 -12.99
CA ASP A 292 3.81 15.53 -12.52
C ASP A 292 5.27 15.46 -12.06
N ALA A 293 6.07 14.61 -12.70
CA ALA A 293 7.49 14.43 -12.39
C ALA A 293 8.41 14.94 -13.52
N ASN A 294 9.59 15.45 -13.16
CA ASN A 294 10.73 15.72 -14.06
C ASN A 294 12.00 14.97 -13.64
N PHE A 295 11.94 14.22 -12.54
CA PHE A 295 13.05 13.47 -11.99
C PHE A 295 12.53 12.29 -11.17
N ILE A 296 13.18 11.13 -11.32
CA ILE A 296 12.91 9.93 -10.51
C ILE A 296 14.24 9.57 -9.81
N PRO A 297 14.32 9.60 -8.46
CA PRO A 297 15.53 9.21 -7.73
C PRO A 297 15.90 7.73 -7.94
N GLU A 298 17.19 7.38 -7.85
CA GLU A 298 17.66 5.99 -8.05
C GLU A 298 17.00 4.98 -7.09
N GLU A 299 16.81 5.39 -5.83
CA GLU A 299 16.07 4.61 -4.83
C GLU A 299 14.60 4.34 -5.20
N THR A 300 14.01 5.17 -6.07
CA THR A 300 12.65 4.96 -6.58
C THR A 300 12.66 3.98 -7.75
N PHE A 301 13.69 3.96 -8.60
CA PHE A 301 13.83 2.94 -9.65
C PHE A 301 13.87 1.52 -9.07
N GLU A 302 14.58 1.32 -7.97
CA GLU A 302 14.59 0.02 -7.27
C GLU A 302 13.18 -0.42 -6.84
N LYS A 303 12.34 0.53 -6.42
CA LYS A 303 10.93 0.29 -6.05
C LYS A 303 10.02 0.10 -7.26
N LEU A 304 10.46 0.36 -8.49
CA LEU A 304 9.67 0.22 -9.72
C LEU A 304 9.98 -1.07 -10.49
N LYS A 305 11.00 -1.84 -10.08
CA LYS A 305 11.34 -3.14 -10.69
C LYS A 305 10.17 -4.12 -10.65
N GLY A 306 9.91 -4.81 -11.76
CA GLY A 306 8.79 -5.74 -11.90
C GLY A 306 7.43 -5.07 -12.06
N THR A 307 7.38 -3.78 -12.40
CA THR A 307 6.17 -3.14 -12.91
C THR A 307 5.81 -3.79 -14.25
N LYS A 308 4.58 -4.23 -14.44
CA LYS A 308 4.05 -4.68 -15.74
C LYS A 308 3.33 -3.55 -16.46
N VAL A 309 2.57 -2.72 -15.74
CA VAL A 309 1.89 -1.55 -16.31
C VAL A 309 2.35 -0.28 -15.64
N LEU A 310 2.93 0.62 -16.42
CA LEU A 310 3.39 1.94 -15.98
C LEU A 310 2.49 3.03 -16.55
N VAL A 311 2.08 3.97 -15.72
CA VAL A 311 1.55 5.27 -16.14
C VAL A 311 2.55 6.33 -15.76
N LEU A 312 3.01 7.11 -16.74
CA LEU A 312 4.05 8.12 -16.55
C LEU A 312 3.64 9.44 -17.21
N ASN A 313 3.92 10.60 -16.60
CA ASN A 313 3.70 11.87 -17.29
C ASN A 313 4.65 12.06 -18.48
N ALA A 314 4.10 12.54 -19.59
CA ALA A 314 4.85 13.10 -20.71
C ALA A 314 4.13 14.36 -21.18
N LEU A 315 4.65 15.54 -20.82
CA LEU A 315 3.91 16.79 -21.02
C LEU A 315 3.83 17.13 -22.51
N GLN A 316 4.96 17.14 -23.19
CA GLN A 316 5.12 17.61 -24.57
C GLN A 316 6.48 17.16 -25.13
N LYS A 317 6.77 17.48 -26.40
CA LYS A 317 8.06 17.14 -27.03
C LYS A 317 9.20 18.08 -26.63
N GLU A 318 8.90 19.37 -26.43
CA GLU A 318 9.87 20.40 -26.05
C GLU A 318 10.16 20.42 -24.55
N SER A 319 11.37 20.85 -24.16
CA SER A 319 11.81 20.88 -22.76
C SER A 319 10.85 21.66 -21.85
N HIS A 320 10.72 21.17 -20.62
CA HIS A 320 9.90 21.81 -19.59
C HIS A 320 10.58 21.70 -18.22
N VAL A 321 10.46 22.74 -17.41
CA VAL A 321 11.17 22.83 -16.13
C VAL A 321 10.68 21.82 -15.08
N SER A 322 9.38 21.52 -15.08
CA SER A 322 8.73 20.72 -14.02
C SER A 322 8.18 19.37 -14.46
N HIS A 323 8.26 19.03 -15.76
CA HIS A 323 7.70 17.78 -16.27
C HIS A 323 8.63 17.15 -17.31
N PHE A 324 8.65 15.82 -17.37
CA PHE A 324 9.30 15.08 -18.44
C PHE A 324 8.71 15.46 -19.80
N THR A 325 9.62 15.63 -20.76
CA THR A 325 9.32 15.56 -22.19
C THR A 325 8.97 14.14 -22.60
N LEU A 326 8.42 13.96 -23.80
CA LEU A 326 8.15 12.63 -24.35
C LEU A 326 9.41 11.76 -24.42
N GLU A 327 10.53 12.33 -24.88
CA GLU A 327 11.78 11.58 -25.02
C GLU A 327 12.34 11.16 -23.65
N GLU A 328 12.36 12.07 -22.68
CA GLU A 328 12.79 11.75 -21.31
C GLU A 328 11.89 10.70 -20.67
N ALA A 329 10.57 10.80 -20.85
CA ALA A 329 9.62 9.84 -20.32
C ALA A 329 9.83 8.44 -20.94
N ILE A 330 10.13 8.35 -22.24
CA ILE A 330 10.49 7.09 -22.91
C ILE A 330 11.78 6.51 -22.31
N VAL A 331 12.79 7.34 -22.05
CA VAL A 331 14.04 6.89 -21.42
C VAL A 331 13.76 6.33 -20.02
N GLN A 332 12.96 7.02 -19.21
CA GLN A 332 12.61 6.52 -17.88
C GLN A 332 11.78 5.24 -17.95
N ALA A 333 10.80 5.16 -18.85
CA ALA A 333 9.97 3.97 -19.05
C ALA A 333 10.81 2.75 -19.46
N LYS A 334 11.77 2.93 -20.38
CA LYS A 334 12.72 1.88 -20.76
C LYS A 334 13.60 1.44 -19.58
N LYS A 335 14.05 2.39 -18.76
CA LYS A 335 14.83 2.09 -17.55
C LYS A 335 14.01 1.28 -16.52
N ILE A 336 12.72 1.58 -16.38
CA ILE A 336 11.80 0.84 -15.49
C ILE A 336 11.52 -0.56 -16.03
N GLY A 337 11.42 -0.70 -17.35
CA GLY A 337 11.25 -1.99 -18.02
C GLY A 337 9.84 -2.59 -17.87
N ALA A 338 8.80 -1.75 -17.90
CA ALA A 338 7.42 -2.23 -17.86
C ALA A 338 6.96 -2.86 -19.17
N ASP A 339 6.14 -3.91 -19.10
CA ASP A 339 5.56 -4.59 -20.27
C ASP A 339 4.73 -3.62 -21.13
N GLN A 340 3.95 -2.76 -20.46
CA GLN A 340 3.14 -1.73 -21.09
C GLN A 340 3.28 -0.40 -20.33
N THR A 341 3.55 0.68 -21.05
CA THR A 341 3.58 2.05 -20.54
C THR A 341 2.50 2.90 -21.19
N TYR A 342 1.78 3.69 -20.40
CA TYR A 342 0.81 4.68 -20.85
C TYR A 342 1.25 6.08 -20.40
N PHE A 343 1.38 7.00 -21.36
CA PHE A 343 1.74 8.38 -21.06
C PHE A 343 0.51 9.23 -20.74
N THR A 344 0.58 10.03 -19.69
CA THR A 344 -0.49 10.93 -19.22
C THR A 344 0.01 12.37 -19.01
N HIS A 345 -0.86 13.26 -18.53
CA HIS A 345 -0.58 14.67 -18.29
C HIS A 345 -0.08 15.38 -19.57
N ILE A 346 -0.80 15.15 -20.67
CA ILE A 346 -0.40 15.50 -22.04
C ILE A 346 -0.94 16.89 -22.40
N SER A 347 -0.06 17.77 -22.89
CA SER A 347 -0.43 19.12 -23.36
C SER A 347 -0.76 19.12 -24.87
N HIS A 348 -1.39 20.21 -25.33
CA HIS A 348 -1.64 20.42 -26.75
C HIS A 348 -0.37 20.54 -27.61
N ARG A 349 0.83 20.66 -27.01
CA ARG A 349 2.13 20.70 -27.70
C ARG A 349 2.73 19.33 -27.93
N MET A 350 2.07 18.26 -27.49
CA MET A 350 2.50 16.88 -27.76
C MET A 350 2.41 16.53 -29.26
N GLY A 351 1.42 17.09 -29.96
CA GLY A 351 1.01 16.67 -31.30
C GLY A 351 -0.28 15.84 -31.27
N LEU A 352 -0.81 15.52 -32.46
CA LEU A 352 -2.04 14.74 -32.58
C LEU A 352 -1.85 13.32 -32.06
N HIS A 353 -2.79 12.84 -31.24
CA HIS A 353 -2.70 11.53 -30.60
C HIS A 353 -2.35 10.42 -31.58
N GLN A 354 -3.06 10.35 -32.71
CA GLN A 354 -2.85 9.31 -33.72
C GLN A 354 -1.46 9.36 -34.37
N GLN A 355 -0.87 10.54 -34.52
CA GLN A 355 0.46 10.70 -35.11
C GLN A 355 1.53 10.26 -34.10
N VAL A 356 1.46 10.80 -32.88
CA VAL A 356 2.43 10.50 -31.82
C VAL A 356 2.42 9.02 -31.45
N THR A 357 1.26 8.38 -31.35
CA THR A 357 1.18 6.93 -31.05
C THR A 357 1.94 6.07 -32.07
N LYS A 358 2.06 6.48 -33.33
CA LYS A 358 2.85 5.74 -34.35
C LYS A 358 4.36 5.86 -34.15
N GLU A 359 4.81 6.90 -33.45
CA GLU A 359 6.22 7.17 -33.16
C GLU A 359 6.68 6.44 -31.89
N LEU A 360 5.75 5.93 -31.07
CA LEU A 360 6.07 5.30 -29.80
C LEU A 360 6.66 3.89 -29.98
N PRO A 361 7.64 3.50 -29.14
CA PRO A 361 8.13 2.13 -29.11
C PRO A 361 7.03 1.12 -28.79
N ALA A 362 7.24 -0.15 -29.17
CA ALA A 362 6.37 -1.24 -28.76
C ALA A 362 6.23 -1.30 -27.23
N GLY A 363 5.03 -1.59 -26.74
CA GLY A 363 4.72 -1.55 -25.31
C GLY A 363 4.56 -0.14 -24.74
N MET A 364 4.44 0.91 -25.57
CA MET A 364 4.20 2.28 -25.12
C MET A 364 3.05 2.92 -25.89
N ALA A 365 2.17 3.64 -25.20
CA ALA A 365 1.02 4.31 -25.78
C ALA A 365 0.74 5.64 -25.09
N LEU A 366 0.11 6.60 -25.79
CA LEU A 366 -0.53 7.73 -25.12
C LEU A 366 -1.83 7.25 -24.47
N ALA A 367 -2.06 7.61 -23.22
CA ALA A 367 -3.38 7.46 -22.61
C ALA A 367 -4.37 8.42 -23.27
N HIS A 368 -5.65 8.11 -23.13
CA HIS A 368 -6.75 9.03 -23.43
C HIS A 368 -7.84 8.88 -22.39
N ASP A 369 -8.66 9.91 -22.26
CA ASP A 369 -9.81 9.92 -21.37
C ASP A 369 -10.76 8.74 -21.70
N GLY A 370 -11.22 8.03 -20.67
CA GLY A 370 -12.06 6.84 -20.78
C GLY A 370 -11.30 5.55 -21.12
N LEU A 371 -9.97 5.58 -21.23
CA LEU A 371 -9.18 4.35 -21.35
C LEU A 371 -9.38 3.48 -20.10
N ILE A 372 -9.63 2.19 -20.31
CA ILE A 372 -9.77 1.19 -19.24
C ILE A 372 -8.64 0.16 -19.37
N ILE A 373 -7.99 -0.16 -18.25
CA ILE A 373 -7.02 -1.25 -18.15
C ILE A 373 -7.51 -2.22 -17.08
N ASP A 374 -7.51 -3.51 -17.43
CA ASP A 374 -7.90 -4.60 -16.56
C ASP A 374 -6.69 -5.48 -16.25
N LEU A 375 -6.28 -5.51 -14.98
CA LEU A 375 -5.14 -6.28 -14.49
C LEU A 375 -5.58 -7.37 -13.52
N LYS A 376 -5.04 -8.57 -13.72
CA LYS A 376 -5.10 -9.64 -12.74
C LYS A 376 -3.93 -9.47 -11.79
N ILE A 377 -4.24 -9.14 -10.54
CA ILE A 377 -3.29 -8.96 -9.44
C ILE A 377 -3.35 -10.11 -8.44
#